data_AF-A0A1F8XMK5-F1
#
_entry.id   AF-A0A1F8XMK5-F1
#
_cell.length_a   1.000
_cell.length_b   1.000
_cell.length_c   1.000
_cell.angle_alpha   90.00
_cell.angle_beta   90.00
_cell.angle_gamma   90.00
#
_symmetry.space_group_name_H-M   'P 1'
#
loop_
_entity.id
_entity.type
_entity.pdbx_description
1 polymer ?
#
loop_
_entity_poly.entity_id
_entity_poly.type
_entity_poly.pdbx_seq_one_letter_code
_entity_poly.pdbx_strand_id
1 'polypeptide(L)' 'MGKAYKVYRVDYLTKMKIPIGTITERRSKPRGPESHFGLMKLARQTFAQSPEDRMRIVVGEEQVL' A
#
# COMPACT_ATOMS: atom_id res chain seq x y z
N MET A 1 -4.64 17.75 6.39
CA MET A 1 -3.84 17.17 5.30
C MET A 1 -4.14 15.67 5.22
N GLY A 2 -4.24 15.12 4.01
CA GLY A 2 -4.34 13.67 3.83
C GLY A 2 -2.99 13.01 4.09
N LYS A 3 -3.01 11.72 4.42
CA LYS A 3 -1.80 10.92 4.71
C LYS A 3 -1.40 10.13 3.47
N ALA A 4 -0.15 10.22 3.05
CA ALA A 4 0.36 9.48 1.89
C ALA A 4 1.09 8.22 2.35
N TYR A 5 0.95 7.11 1.63
CA TYR A 5 1.61 5.84 1.97
C TYR A 5 2.31 5.27 0.75
N LYS A 6 3.58 4.87 0.91
CA LYS A 6 4.32 4.16 -0.16
C LYS A 6 3.72 2.78 -0.39
N VAL A 7 3.60 2.41 -1.65
CA VAL A 7 3.22 1.06 -2.08
C VAL A 7 4.43 0.38 -2.66
N TYR A 8 4.62 -0.89 -2.29
CA TYR A 8 5.70 -1.72 -2.74
C TYR A 8 5.18 -3.02 -3.34
N ARG A 9 5.90 -3.54 -4.33
CA ARG A 9 5.82 -4.93 -4.78
C ARG A 9 6.95 -5.71 -4.11
N VAL A 10 6.60 -6.79 -3.44
CA VAL A 10 7.54 -7.73 -2.83
C VAL A 10 8.01 -8.71 -3.89
N ASP A 11 9.31 -8.73 -4.14
CA ASP A 11 9.95 -9.82 -4.83
C ASP A 11 10.22 -10.94 -3.80
N TYR A 12 9.51 -12.06 -3.91
CA TYR A 12 9.66 -13.17 -2.98
C TYR A 12 10.94 -13.99 -3.17
N LEU A 13 11.62 -13.85 -4.31
CA LEU A 13 12.91 -14.50 -4.56
C LEU A 13 14.01 -13.75 -3.81
N THR A 14 14.09 -12.43 -4.01
CA THR A 14 15.13 -11.57 -3.41
C THR A 14 14.75 -11.01 -2.04
N LYS A 15 13.49 -11.18 -1.62
CA LYS A 15 12.89 -10.57 -0.40
C LYS A 15 12.91 -9.03 -0.41
N MET A 16 13.11 -8.41 -1.56
CA MET A 16 13.17 -6.95 -1.69
C MET A 16 11.78 -6.33 -1.86
N LYS A 17 11.62 -5.11 -1.33
CA LYS A 17 10.45 -4.25 -1.55
C LYS A 17 10.77 -3.25 -2.65
N ILE A 18 10.18 -3.43 -3.82
CA ILE A 18 10.34 -2.53 -4.98
C ILE A 18 9.25 -1.45 -4.88
N PRO A 19 9.57 -0.15 -4.82
CA PRO A 19 8.57 0.90 -4.77
C PRO A 19 7.82 0.97 -6.11
N ILE A 20 6.49 0.97 -6.06
CA ILE A 20 5.64 0.97 -7.26
C ILE A 20 4.65 2.14 -7.30
N GLY A 21 4.51 2.90 -6.22
CA GLY A 21 3.65 4.07 -6.19
C GLY A 21 3.32 4.57 -4.80
N THR A 22 2.30 5.42 -4.72
CA THR A 22 1.79 5.99 -3.46
C THR A 22 0.27 6.01 -3.49
N ILE A 23 -0.37 5.73 -2.35
CA ILE A 23 -1.80 5.94 -2.14
C ILE A 23 -2.02 7.03 -1.10
N THR A 24 -3.09 7.80 -1.25
CA THR A 24 -3.41 8.90 -0.33
C THR A 24 -4.69 8.57 0.44
N GLU A 25 -4.60 8.51 1.76
CA GLU A 25 -5.75 8.53 2.66
C GLU A 25 -6.20 9.98 2.83
N ARG A 26 -7.36 10.33 2.30
CA ARG A 26 -7.88 11.71 2.39
C ARG A 26 -8.39 12.04 3.79
N ARG A 27 -8.69 11.04 4.61
CA ARG A 27 -9.24 11.24 5.96
C ARG A 27 -8.14 11.60 6.96
N SER A 28 -8.46 12.56 7.82
CA SER A 28 -7.56 13.03 8.88
C SER A 28 -7.50 12.13 10.10
N LYS A 29 -8.47 11.21 10.29
CA LYS A 29 -8.53 10.28 11.43
C LYS A 29 -8.50 8.82 10.95
N PRO A 30 -7.51 8.01 11.35
CA PRO A 30 -7.52 6.57 11.10
C PRO A 30 -8.62 5.90 11.94
N ARG A 31 -9.35 4.94 11.35
CA ARG A 31 -10.31 4.09 12.10
C ARG A 31 -9.63 2.87 12.73
N GLY A 32 -8.47 3.08 13.36
CA GLY A 32 -7.69 1.97 13.90
C GLY A 32 -7.18 0.99 12.82
N PRO A 33 -7.00 -0.31 13.16
CA PRO A 33 -6.41 -1.31 12.26
C PRO A 33 -7.14 -1.50 10.93
N GLU A 34 -8.44 -1.23 10.89
CA GLU A 34 -9.28 -1.32 9.68
C GLU A 34 -8.82 -0.36 8.58
N SER A 35 -8.19 0.76 8.97
CA SER A 35 -7.63 1.72 8.02
C SER A 35 -6.52 1.10 7.18
N HIS A 36 -5.70 0.22 7.76
CA HIS A 36 -4.60 -0.44 7.05
C HIS A 36 -5.13 -1.48 6.04
N PHE A 37 -6.17 -2.24 6.40
CA PHE A 37 -6.83 -3.17 5.46
C PHE A 37 -7.46 -2.44 4.28
N GLY A 38 -8.11 -1.30 4.52
CA GLY A 38 -8.67 -0.46 3.45
C GLY A 38 -7.59 0.05 2.50
N LEU A 39 -6.48 0.56 3.04
CA LEU A 39 -5.32 1.00 2.27
C LEU A 39 -4.69 -0.14 1.48
N MET A 40 -4.60 -1.33 2.08
CA MET A 40 -4.06 -2.50 1.41
C MET A 40 -4.95 -2.98 0.27
N LYS A 41 -6.26 -2.99 0.48
CA LYS A 41 -7.25 -3.30 -0.56
C LYS A 41 -7.13 -2.30 -1.72
N LEU A 42 -7.03 -1.00 -1.41
CA LEU A 42 -6.87 0.04 -2.41
C LEU A 42 -5.58 -0.14 -3.22
N ALA A 43 -4.43 -0.27 -2.57
CA ALA A 43 -3.15 -0.51 -3.24
C ALA A 43 -3.21 -1.74 -4.17
N ARG A 44 -3.80 -2.82 -3.69
CA ARG A 44 -3.97 -4.07 -4.46
C ARG A 44 -4.92 -3.91 -5.65
N GLN A 45 -5.93 -3.05 -5.57
CA GLN A 45 -6.81 -2.76 -6.70
C GLN A 45 -6.15 -1.84 -7.72
N THR A 46 -5.31 -0.92 -7.26
CA THR A 46 -4.64 0.06 -8.13
C THR A 46 -3.43 -0.50 -8.86
N PHE A 47 -2.61 -1.33 -8.20
CA PHE A 47 -1.29 -1.71 -8.72
C PHE A 47 -1.15 -3.17 -9.14
N ALA A 48 -2.10 -4.06 -8.80
CA ALA A 48 -1.99 -5.48 -9.15
C ALA A 48 -2.22 -5.70 -10.65
N GLN A 49 -1.33 -6.49 -11.25
CA GLN A 49 -1.46 -6.90 -12.66
C GLN A 49 -2.16 -8.26 -12.82
N SER A 50 -2.17 -9.07 -11.76
CA SER A 50 -2.85 -10.37 -11.71
C SER A 50 -3.32 -10.70 -10.28
N PRO A 51 -4.17 -11.73 -10.10
CA PRO A 51 -4.54 -12.23 -8.77
C PRO A 51 -3.33 -12.64 -7.91
N GLU A 52 -2.30 -13.23 -8.51
CA GLU A 52 -1.08 -13.66 -7.81
C GLU A 52 -0.21 -12.47 -7.43
N ASP A 53 -0.07 -11.49 -8.34
CA ASP A 53 0.66 -10.25 -8.08
C ASP A 53 0.04 -9.45 -6.93
N ARG A 54 -1.29 -9.56 -6.76
CA ARG A 54 -2.01 -8.92 -5.64
C ARG A 54 -1.42 -9.31 -4.27
N MET A 55 -0.98 -10.56 -4.11
CA MET A 55 -0.39 -11.04 -2.86
C MET A 55 0.99 -10.43 -2.59
N ARG A 56 1.67 -9.96 -3.64
CA ARG A 56 2.99 -9.31 -3.58
C ARG A 56 2.91 -7.83 -3.20
N ILE A 57 1.73 -7.22 -3.23
CA ILE A 57 1.58 -5.79 -2.97
C ILE A 57 1.39 -5.53 -1.48
N VAL A 58 2.25 -4.65 -0.94
CA VAL A 58 2.26 -4.21 0.46
C VAL A 58 2.27 -2.68 0.55
N VAL A 59 1.60 -2.14 1.57
CA VAL A 59 1.64 -0.72 1.92
C VAL A 59 2.66 -0.55 3.02
N GLY A 60 3.61 0.36 2.82
CA GLY A 60 4.58 0.75 3.84
C GLY A 60 4.08 1.87 4.72
N GLU A 61 5.01 2.51 5.41
CA GLU A 61 4.71 3.58 6.35
C GLU A 61 4.21 4.85 5.67
N GLU A 62 3.59 5.70 6.49
CA GLU A 62 3.17 7.04 6.11
C GLU A 62 4.37 7.86 5.67
N GLN A 63 4.29 8.50 4.50
CA GLN A 63 5.19 9.56 4.12
C GLN A 63 4.81 10.80 4.92
N VAL A 64 5.69 11.21 5.83
CA VAL A 64 5.65 12.58 6.37
C VAL A 64 6.19 13.48 5.26
N LEU A 65 5.29 14.26 4.65
CA LEU A 65 5.62 15.33 3.70
C LEU A 65 5.88 16.63 4.45
#